data_AF-A0A914MZF6-F1
#
_entry.id   AF-A0A914MZF6-F1
#
_cell.length_a   1.000
_cell.length_b   1.000
_cell.length_c   1.000
_cell.angle_alpha   90.00
_cell.angle_beta   90.00
_cell.angle_gamma   90.00
#
_symmetry.space_group_name_H-M   'P 1'
#
loop_
_entity.id
_entity.type
_entity.pdbx_description
1 polymer ?
#
loop_
_entity_poly.entity_id
_entity_poly.type
_entity_poly.pdbx_seq_one_letter_code
_entity_poly.pdbx_strand_id
1 'polypeptide(L)'
;MLMGIESWIALGAQKIIFPIQSASADTVLILKEYERIGIVHLRKWPKWPLLSDVNPNGLVLSRGIEESHVNCLHFVKPFAEMVVFTDIDDMFERIK
;
A
#
# COMPACT_ATOMS: atom_id res chain seq x y z
N MET A 1 -2.65 0.59 11.77
CA MET A 1 -1.84 -0.48 11.14
C MET A 1 -2.24 -1.87 11.63
N LEU A 2 -1.86 -2.29 12.85
CA LEU A 2 -2.17 -3.64 13.37
C LEU A 2 -3.68 -3.96 13.30
N MET A 3 -4.51 -3.08 13.88
CA MET A 3 -5.97 -3.25 13.81
C MET A 3 -6.50 -3.28 12.37
N GLY A 4 -5.87 -2.57 11.44
CA GLY A 4 -6.30 -2.57 10.04
C GLY A 4 -6.04 -3.90 9.37
N ILE A 5 -4.84 -4.45 9.56
CA ILE A 5 -4.47 -5.80 9.07
C ILE A 5 -5.43 -6.84 9.65
N GLU A 6 -5.62 -6.84 10.97
CA GLU A 6 -6.52 -7.78 11.66
C GLU A 6 -7.98 -7.65 11.22
N SER A 7 -8.46 -6.42 10.97
CA SER A 7 -9.82 -6.20 10.46
C SER A 7 -10.00 -6.80 9.08
N TRP A 8 -9.04 -6.63 8.17
CA TRP A 8 -9.11 -7.25 6.85
C TRP A 8 -9.05 -8.77 6.89
N ILE A 9 -8.20 -9.33 7.76
CA ILE A 9 -8.17 -10.77 8.00
C ILE A 9 -9.53 -11.26 8.50
N ALA A 10 -10.14 -10.57 9.46
CA ALA A 10 -11.47 -10.91 10.00
C ALA A 10 -12.59 -10.81 8.94
N LEU A 11 -12.45 -9.90 7.97
CA LEU A 11 -13.35 -9.76 6.82
C LEU A 11 -13.08 -10.79 5.70
N GLY A 12 -12.10 -11.68 5.88
CA GLY A 12 -11.82 -12.78 4.96
C GLY A 12 -10.71 -12.49 3.92
N ALA A 13 -9.90 -11.44 4.11
CA ALA A 13 -8.76 -11.19 3.23
C ALA A 13 -7.74 -12.33 3.32
N GLN A 14 -7.46 -12.97 2.18
CA GLN A 14 -6.53 -14.11 2.09
C GLN A 14 -5.08 -13.69 1.85
N LYS A 15 -4.87 -12.52 1.25
CA LYS A 15 -3.56 -11.92 0.96
C LYS A 15 -3.66 -10.42 1.10
N ILE A 16 -2.70 -9.80 1.77
CA ILE A 16 -2.63 -8.35 1.92
C ILE A 16 -1.34 -7.85 1.29
N ILE A 17 -1.45 -7.04 0.24
CA ILE A 17 -0.29 -6.48 -0.46
C ILE A 17 -0.06 -5.06 0.04
N PHE A 18 1.16 -4.78 0.52
CA PHE A 18 1.54 -3.46 1.01
C PHE A 18 2.62 -2.84 0.13
N PRO A 19 2.27 -1.91 -0.77
CA PRO A 19 3.24 -1.04 -1.42
C PRO A 19 3.79 -0.04 -0.40
N ILE A 20 5.09 -0.12 -0.09
CA ILE A 20 5.74 0.73 0.92
C ILE A 20 6.87 1.55 0.31
N GLN A 21 6.77 2.88 0.44
CA GLN A 21 7.86 3.82 0.14
C GLN A 21 8.67 4.14 1.40
N SER A 22 7.97 4.49 2.47
CA SER A 22 8.52 4.83 3.79
C SER A 22 7.46 4.62 4.86
N ALA A 23 7.86 4.14 6.04
CA ALA A 23 7.01 4.07 7.23
C ALA A 23 7.87 4.19 8.50
N SER A 24 7.24 4.35 9.66
CA SER A 24 7.94 4.32 10.94
C SER A 24 8.61 2.95 11.18
N ALA A 25 9.66 2.92 12.02
CA ALA A 25 10.37 1.69 12.34
C ALA A 25 9.43 0.62 12.94
N ASP A 26 8.53 1.03 13.83
CA ASP A 26 7.53 0.14 14.45
C ASP A 26 6.54 -0.43 13.43
N THR A 27 6.11 0.40 12.47
CA THR A 27 5.25 -0.06 11.37
C THR A 27 5.94 -1.11 10.53
N VAL A 28 7.21 -0.86 10.15
CA VAL A 28 8.01 -1.82 9.38
C VAL A 28 8.22 -3.11 10.16
N LEU A 29 8.43 -3.04 11.48
CA LEU A 29 8.58 -4.22 12.32
C LEU A 29 7.31 -5.08 12.30
N ILE A 30 6.13 -4.47 12.51
CA ILE A 30 4.84 -5.18 12.46
C ILE A 30 4.63 -5.80 11.09
N LEU A 31 4.79 -5.03 10.01
CA LEU A 31 4.56 -5.52 8.64
C LEU A 31 5.49 -6.68 8.28
N LYS A 32 6.75 -6.64 8.72
CA LYS A 32 7.70 -7.74 8.52
C LYS A 32 7.30 -9.00 9.27
N GLU A 33 6.71 -8.88 10.45
CA GLU A 33 6.24 -10.05 11.18
C GLU A 33 5.04 -10.71 10.48
N TYR A 34 4.10 -9.92 9.96
CA TYR A 34 3.01 -10.44 9.13
C TYR A 34 3.48 -11.00 7.79
N GLU A 35 4.55 -10.44 7.23
CA GLU A 35 5.20 -10.97 6.03
C GLU A 35 5.87 -12.31 6.30
N ARG A 36 6.54 -12.46 7.45
CA ARG A 36 7.19 -13.70 7.88
C ARG A 36 6.20 -14.87 7.99
N ILE A 37 4.96 -14.61 8.39
CA ILE A 37 3.89 -15.61 8.49
C ILE A 37 3.06 -15.76 7.20
N GLY A 38 3.41 -15.02 6.13
CA GLY A 38 2.81 -15.16 4.81
C GLY A 38 1.45 -14.48 4.60
N ILE A 39 1.01 -13.65 5.55
CA ILE A 39 -0.27 -12.92 5.45
C ILE A 39 -0.09 -11.63 4.63
N VAL A 40 1.00 -10.91 4.90
CA VAL A 40 1.35 -9.67 4.22
C VAL A 40 2.44 -9.94 3.18
N HIS A 41 2.38 -9.23 2.06
CA HIS A 41 3.47 -9.17 1.09
C HIS A 41 3.91 -7.73 0.90
N LEU A 42 5.11 -7.39 1.37
CA LEU A 42 5.66 -6.05 1.23
C LEU A 42 6.25 -5.89 -0.17
N ARG A 43 5.86 -4.80 -0.83
CA ARG A 43 6.45 -4.40 -2.11
C ARG A 43 7.08 -3.03 -1.97
N LYS A 44 8.36 -2.93 -2.33
CA LYS A 44 9.04 -1.64 -2.36
C LYS A 44 8.40 -0.76 -3.43
N TRP A 45 7.94 0.42 -3.03
CA TRP A 45 7.39 1.42 -3.91
C TRP A 45 8.45 2.49 -4.23
N PRO A 46 8.60 2.91 -5.50
CA PRO A 46 9.57 3.93 -5.86
C PRO A 46 9.22 5.29 -5.23
N LYS A 47 10.25 6.04 -4.82
CA LYS A 47 10.08 7.45 -4.46
C LYS A 47 9.92 8.26 -5.75
N TRP A 48 8.78 8.91 -5.90
CA TRP A 48 8.57 9.84 -7.00
C TRP A 48 9.22 11.20 -6.67
N PRO A 49 9.84 11.87 -7.65
CA PRO A 49 10.37 13.22 -7.45
C PRO A 49 9.23 14.19 -7.10
N LEU A 50 9.55 15.20 -6.29
CA LEU A 50 8.60 16.26 -5.89
C LEU A 50 8.03 16.93 -7.15
N LEU A 51 6.70 16.91 -7.25
CA LEU A 51 5.97 17.68 -8.25
C LEU A 51 6.22 19.17 -7.97
N SER A 52 6.74 19.90 -8.95
CA SER A 52 6.74 21.35 -8.94
C SER A 52 5.94 21.85 -10.13
N ASP A 53 5.21 22.94 -9.95
CA ASP A 53 4.44 23.60 -11.02
C ASP A 53 5.35 24.19 -12.12
N VAL A 54 6.66 24.13 -11.92
CA VAL A 54 7.70 24.54 -12.87
C VAL A 54 8.21 23.36 -13.70
N ASN A 55 7.90 22.12 -13.29
CA ASN A 55 8.32 20.93 -14.01
C ASN A 55 7.36 20.68 -15.20
N PRO A 56 7.80 20.85 -16.46
CA PRO A 56 6.96 20.60 -17.62
C PRO A 56 6.48 19.14 -17.72
N ASN A 57 7.09 18.22 -16.94
CA ASN A 57 6.69 16.83 -16.81
C ASN A 57 5.83 16.55 -15.56
N GLY A 58 5.33 17.55 -14.85
CA GLY A 58 4.46 17.36 -13.68
C GLY A 58 3.20 16.52 -13.98
N LEU A 59 2.71 16.60 -15.23
CA LEU A 59 1.64 15.73 -15.76
C LEU A 59 2.05 14.25 -15.90
N VAL A 60 3.33 13.95 -16.14
CA VAL A 60 3.85 12.58 -16.22
C VAL A 60 3.98 11.97 -14.83
N LEU A 61 4.31 12.78 -13.84
CA LEU A 61 4.48 12.33 -12.45
C LEU A 61 3.14 12.15 -11.72
N SER A 62 2.14 12.99 -11.99
CA SER A 62 0.76 12.73 -11.55
C SER A 62 0.19 11.46 -12.18
N ARG A 63 0.48 11.20 -13.47
CA ARG A 63 0.22 9.88 -14.08
C ARG A 63 0.91 8.74 -13.35
N GLY A 64 2.13 8.91 -12.82
CA GLY A 64 2.78 7.87 -12.02
C GLY A 64 2.05 7.53 -10.71
N ILE A 65 1.36 8.50 -10.11
CA ILE A 65 0.49 8.29 -8.94
C ILE A 65 -0.82 7.63 -9.38
N GLU A 66 -1.43 8.05 -10.48
CA GLU A 66 -2.63 7.39 -11.04
C GLU A 66 -2.33 5.94 -11.48
N GLU A 67 -1.15 5.71 -12.05
CA GLU A 67 -0.63 4.39 -12.39
C GLU A 67 -0.33 3.53 -11.15
N SER A 68 -0.27 4.09 -9.94
CA SER A 68 0.03 3.31 -8.74
C SER A 68 -1.03 2.24 -8.46
N HIS A 69 -2.30 2.62 -8.54
CA HIS A 69 -3.43 1.70 -8.44
C HIS A 69 -3.43 0.69 -9.59
N VAL A 70 -3.11 1.14 -10.81
CA VAL A 70 -3.06 0.30 -12.02
C VAL A 70 -1.95 -0.74 -11.94
N ASN A 71 -0.76 -0.36 -11.49
CA ASN A 71 0.38 -1.25 -11.28
C ASN A 71 0.13 -2.27 -10.17
N CYS A 72 -0.57 -1.86 -9.10
CA CYS A 72 -1.02 -2.79 -8.07
C CYS A 72 -2.03 -3.79 -8.63
N LEU A 73 -3.01 -3.32 -9.40
CA LEU A 73 -3.98 -4.18 -10.11
C LEU A 73 -3.29 -5.19 -11.02
N HIS A 74 -2.36 -4.75 -11.88
CA HIS A 74 -1.63 -5.65 -12.79
C HIS A 74 -0.86 -6.74 -12.06
N PHE A 75 -0.31 -6.42 -10.88
CA PHE A 75 0.39 -7.39 -10.06
C PHE A 75 -0.54 -8.46 -9.48
N VAL A 76 -1.71 -8.06 -8.96
CA VAL A 76 -2.63 -8.99 -8.30
C VAL A 76 -3.55 -9.75 -9.26
N LYS A 77 -3.82 -9.17 -10.45
CA LYS A 77 -4.70 -9.73 -11.49
C LYS A 77 -4.47 -11.22 -11.79
N PRO A 78 -3.24 -11.75 -11.85
CA PRO A 78 -3.01 -13.16 -12.16
C PRO A 78 -3.47 -14.14 -11.06
N PHE A 79 -3.75 -13.67 -9.85
CA PHE A 79 -4.01 -14.53 -8.69
C PHE A 79 -5.13 -14.08 -7.75
N ALA A 80 -5.81 -12.96 -8.04
CA ALA A 80 -6.88 -12.43 -7.23
C ALA A 80 -8.18 -12.36 -8.04
N GLU A 81 -9.26 -12.97 -7.52
CA GLU A 81 -10.60 -12.89 -8.09
C GLU A 81 -11.33 -11.60 -7.66
N MET A 82 -11.01 -11.10 -6.47
CA MET A 82 -11.52 -9.86 -5.91
C MET A 82 -10.37 -9.05 -5.33
N VAL A 83 -10.39 -7.74 -5.57
CA VAL A 83 -9.38 -6.80 -5.08
C VAL A 83 -10.09 -5.62 -4.44
N VAL A 84 -9.66 -5.27 -3.22
CA VAL A 84 -10.11 -4.07 -2.52
C VAL A 84 -8.90 -3.17 -2.30
N PHE A 85 -9.03 -1.90 -2.68
CA PHE A 85 -8.06 -0.87 -2.38
C PHE A 85 -8.48 -0.15 -1.10
N THR A 86 -7.53 0.01 -0.19
CA THR A 86 -7.72 0.80 1.01
C THR A 86 -6.47 1.63 1.26
N ASP A 87 -6.65 2.90 1.59
CA ASP A 87 -5.57 3.68 2.17
C ASP A 87 -5.51 3.34 3.67
N ILE A 88 -4.39 2.79 4.10
CA ILE A 88 -4.30 2.29 5.48
C ILE A 88 -4.00 3.40 6.49
N ASP A 89 -3.57 4.57 6.01
CA ASP A 89 -3.41 5.75 6.85
C ASP A 89 -4.79 6.26 7.32
N ASP A 90 -5.86 6.02 6.54
CA ASP A 90 -7.25 6.34 6.91
C ASP A 90 -7.85 5.40 7.96
N MET A 91 -7.22 4.25 8.24
CA MET A 91 -7.64 3.35 9.31
C MET A 91 -7.14 3.77 10.70
N PHE A 92 -6.45 4.91 10.79
CA PHE A 92 -6.03 5.50 12.05
C PHE A 92 -6.93 6.68 12.40
N GLU A 93 -8.06 6.41 13.06
CA GLU A 93 -8.67 7.48 13.86
C GLU A 93 -7.74 7.75 15.04
N ARG A 94 -7.23 8.98 15.08
CA ARG A 94 -6.56 9.53 16.25
C ARG A 94 -7.60 9.57 17.37
N ILE A 95 -7.63 8.57 18.25
CA ILE A 95 -8.38 8.67 19.50
C ILE A 95 -7.71 9.81 20.28
N LYS A 96 -8.40 10.95 20.33
CA LYS A 96 -8.01 12.11 21.14
C LYS A 96 -8.28 11.83 22.61
#